data_AF-A0A3S3N739-F1
#
_entry.id   AF-A0A3S3N739-F1
#
_cell.length_a   1.000
_cell.length_b   1.000
_cell.length_c   1.000
_cell.angle_alpha   90.00
_cell.angle_beta   90.00
_cell.angle_gamma   90.00
#
_symmetry.space_group_name_H-M   'P 1'
#
loop_
_entity.id
_entity.type
_entity.pdbx_description
1 polymer ?
#
loop_
_entity_poly.entity_id
_entity_poly.type
_entity_poly.pdbx_seq_one_letter_code
_entity_poly.pdbx_strand_id
1 'polypeptide(L)'
;MGCKGLAIGMLLLIGYCSTVVSGSIECSPVGSLMAVCSGFLNFGAPEPMLGSPCCKAMYSLNSMAATTNDRKEVCRCLVSLMATYNPNASAVARLPALCGVYLGFSAQPNLDCNSVP
;
A
#
# COMPACT_ATOMS: atom_id res chain seq x y z
N MET A 1 -0.63 22.43 -17.41
CA MET A 1 -1.15 23.82 -17.40
C MET A 1 -2.66 23.75 -17.47
N GLY A 2 -3.37 24.20 -16.42
CA GLY A 2 -4.81 24.48 -16.50
C GLY A 2 -5.75 23.50 -15.80
N CYS A 3 -5.68 23.35 -14.47
CA CYS A 3 -6.92 23.18 -13.71
C CYS A 3 -7.59 24.57 -13.67
N LYS A 4 -8.41 24.88 -14.68
CA LYS A 4 -9.23 26.10 -14.68
C LYS A 4 -10.28 25.90 -13.59
N GLY A 5 -10.19 26.71 -12.54
CA GLY A 5 -11.09 26.62 -11.41
C GLY A 5 -12.55 26.84 -11.80
N LEU A 6 -13.44 26.31 -10.98
CA LEU A 6 -14.70 26.98 -10.69
C LEU A 6 -14.69 27.34 -9.20
N ALA A 7 -14.40 28.60 -8.91
CA ALA A 7 -14.96 29.24 -7.74
C ALA A 7 -16.42 29.63 -8.05
N ILE A 8 -17.21 29.78 -6.98
CA ILE A 8 -18.58 30.31 -6.90
C ILE A 8 -19.67 29.22 -6.88
N GLY A 9 -20.22 28.98 -5.69
CA GLY A 9 -21.47 28.25 -5.49
C GLY A 9 -21.36 27.08 -4.52
N MET A 10 -21.85 27.29 -3.29
CA MET A 10 -22.13 26.31 -2.24
C MET A 10 -22.61 24.95 -2.80
N LEU A 11 -21.75 23.93 -2.81
CA LEU A 11 -22.13 22.51 -2.77
C LEU A 11 -20.86 21.66 -2.51
N LEU A 12 -20.85 20.93 -1.39
CA LEU A 12 -19.83 19.94 -1.05
C LEU A 12 -19.93 18.76 -2.02
N LEU A 13 -19.28 18.87 -3.17
CA LEU A 13 -19.04 17.74 -4.07
C LEU A 13 -17.54 17.47 -4.11
N ILE A 14 -17.21 16.26 -3.66
CA ILE A 14 -15.88 15.69 -3.52
C ILE A 14 -15.19 15.72 -4.88
N GLY A 15 -14.30 16.68 -5.08
CA GLY A 15 -13.39 16.73 -6.23
C GLY A 15 -12.13 15.94 -5.91
N TYR A 16 -12.06 14.68 -6.33
CA TYR A 16 -10.78 13.96 -6.41
C TYR A 16 -9.96 14.61 -7.53
N CYS A 17 -9.10 15.54 -7.13
CA CYS A 17 -8.03 16.03 -7.99
C CYS A 17 -6.90 14.99 -7.92
N SER A 18 -6.97 13.95 -8.74
CA SER A 18 -5.82 13.07 -8.95
C SER A 18 -4.83 13.81 -9.85
N THR A 19 -3.90 14.53 -9.22
CA THR A 19 -2.73 15.05 -9.89
C THR A 19 -1.89 13.87 -10.34
N VAL A 20 -1.92 13.55 -11.63
CA VAL A 20 -0.94 12.66 -12.24
C VAL A 20 0.43 13.34 -12.19
N VAL A 21 1.17 13.07 -11.11
CA VAL A 21 2.59 13.37 -11.00
C VAL A 21 3.35 12.17 -11.55
N SER A 22 4.11 12.42 -12.61
CA SER A 22 4.93 11.42 -13.27
C SER A 22 5.96 10.82 -12.29
N GLY A 23 5.87 9.52 -12.00
CA GLY A 23 6.99 8.75 -11.41
C GLY A 23 6.75 8.01 -10.09
N SER A 24 5.55 8.03 -9.51
CA SER A 24 5.21 7.18 -8.37
C SER A 24 3.92 6.44 -8.66
N ILE A 25 3.94 5.10 -8.60
CA ILE A 25 2.72 4.31 -8.50
C ILE A 25 1.83 4.97 -7.42
N GLU A 26 0.51 5.08 -7.67
CA GLU A 26 -0.48 5.60 -6.72
C GLU A 26 -0.57 4.67 -5.50
N CYS A 27 0.48 4.66 -4.68
CA CYS A 27 0.60 3.83 -3.50
C CYS A 27 -0.05 4.47 -2.28
N SER A 28 -0.71 5.62 -2.44
CA SER A 28 -1.40 6.31 -1.35
C SER A 28 -2.38 5.40 -0.60
N PRO A 29 -3.22 4.58 -1.27
CA PRO A 29 -4.10 3.66 -0.56
C PRO A 29 -3.33 2.52 0.15
N VAL A 30 -2.33 1.93 -0.52
CA VAL A 30 -1.49 0.87 0.07
C VAL A 30 -0.71 1.39 1.28
N GLY A 31 -0.08 2.55 1.15
CA GLY A 31 0.66 3.23 2.21
C GLY A 31 -0.22 3.59 3.40
N SER A 32 -1.47 4.01 3.15
CA SER A 32 -2.44 4.27 4.23
C SER A 32 -2.78 3.00 5.01
N LEU A 33 -2.97 1.86 4.33
CA LEU A 33 -3.18 0.56 5.00
C LEU A 33 -1.95 0.12 5.80
N MET A 34 -0.74 0.35 5.26
CA MET A 34 0.52 0.06 5.95
C MET A 34 0.74 0.95 7.16
N ALA A 35 0.34 2.22 7.11
CA ALA A 35 0.52 3.17 8.21
C ALA A 35 -0.21 2.74 9.50
N VAL A 36 -1.31 2.00 9.38
CA VAL A 36 -2.03 1.38 10.51
C VAL A 36 -1.14 0.39 11.27
N CYS A 37 -0.16 -0.20 10.59
CA CYS A 37 0.81 -1.16 11.12
C CYS A 37 2.15 -0.52 11.49
N SER A 38 2.26 0.82 11.49
CA SER A 38 3.52 1.56 11.66
C SER A 38 4.32 1.15 12.88
N GLY A 39 3.70 0.76 14.01
CA GLY A 39 4.43 0.24 15.17
C GLY A 39 5.29 -0.97 14.80
N PHE A 40 4.69 -2.00 14.21
CA PHE A 40 5.44 -3.18 13.75
C PHE A 40 6.41 -2.83 12.61
N LEU A 41 6.01 -1.97 11.68
CA LEU A 41 6.87 -1.62 10.54
C LEU A 41 8.12 -0.82 10.95
N ASN A 42 8.04 -0.01 12.00
CA ASN A 42 9.17 0.80 12.49
C ASN A 42 10.10 0.03 13.43
N PHE A 43 9.59 -0.96 14.17
CA PHE A 43 10.36 -1.64 15.21
C PHE A 43 10.59 -3.13 14.95
N GLY A 44 9.89 -3.72 13.98
CA GLY A 44 9.94 -5.17 13.69
C GLY A 44 9.31 -6.06 14.76
N ALA A 45 8.80 -5.49 15.85
CA ALA A 45 8.15 -6.15 16.97
C ALA A 45 7.29 -5.15 17.79
N PRO A 46 6.30 -5.62 18.57
CA PRO A 46 5.75 -6.98 18.55
C PRO A 46 4.98 -7.25 17.25
N GLU A 47 4.88 -8.52 16.87
CA GLU A 47 4.10 -8.94 15.69
C GLU A 47 2.60 -8.60 15.88
N PRO A 48 1.89 -8.22 14.81
CA PRO A 48 0.48 -7.88 14.90
C PRO A 48 -0.36 -9.13 15.19
N MET A 49 -1.30 -9.00 16.13
CA MET A 49 -2.25 -10.07 16.43
C MET A 49 -3.31 -10.18 15.32
N LEU A 50 -3.76 -11.40 15.03
CA LEU A 50 -4.91 -11.62 14.16
C LEU A 50 -6.14 -10.88 14.70
N GLY A 51 -6.90 -10.25 13.80
CA GLY A 51 -8.05 -9.41 14.17
C GLY A 51 -7.71 -8.01 14.68
N SER A 52 -6.43 -7.66 14.86
CA SER A 52 -6.01 -6.28 15.14
C SER A 52 -6.37 -5.33 13.97
N PRO A 53 -6.49 -4.01 14.22
CA PRO A 53 -6.70 -3.03 13.14
C PRO A 53 -5.66 -3.14 12.02
N CYS A 54 -4.41 -3.44 12.37
CA CYS A 54 -3.33 -3.68 11.43
C CYS A 54 -3.63 -4.89 10.50
N CYS A 55 -3.97 -6.06 11.06
CA CYS A 55 -4.30 -7.21 10.21
C CYS A 55 -5.60 -7.05 9.44
N LYS A 56 -6.58 -6.30 9.96
CA LYS A 56 -7.78 -5.93 9.20
C LYS A 56 -7.44 -5.08 7.98
N ALA A 57 -6.48 -4.15 8.10
CA ALA A 57 -5.99 -3.38 6.96
C ALA A 57 -5.30 -4.28 5.92
N MET A 58 -4.61 -5.35 6.33
CA MET A 58 -4.02 -6.31 5.40
C MET A 58 -5.07 -7.11 4.61
N TYR A 59 -6.23 -7.41 5.20
CA TYR A 59 -7.34 -8.01 4.44
C TYR A 59 -7.86 -7.06 3.36
N SER A 60 -7.95 -5.76 3.65
CA SER A 60 -8.30 -4.76 2.63
C SER A 60 -7.24 -4.67 1.53
N LEU A 61 -5.95 -4.79 1.88
CA LEU A 61 -4.86 -4.87 0.90
C LEU A 61 -5.04 -6.06 -0.05
N ASN A 62 -5.45 -7.22 0.49
CA ASN A 62 -5.74 -8.40 -0.32
C ASN A 62 -6.85 -8.15 -1.35
N SER A 63 -7.91 -7.46 -0.94
CA SER A 63 -9.01 -7.08 -1.83
C SER A 63 -8.56 -6.11 -2.93
N MET A 64 -7.51 -5.31 -2.69
CA MET A 64 -6.90 -4.50 -3.74
C MET A 64 -6.09 -5.33 -4.72
N ALA A 65 -5.58 -6.50 -4.32
CA ALA A 65 -4.73 -7.38 -5.15
C ALA A 65 -5.54 -8.41 -5.96
N ALA A 66 -6.74 -8.03 -6.42
CA ALA A 66 -7.73 -8.95 -6.99
C ALA A 66 -7.32 -9.47 -8.38
N THR A 67 -6.78 -8.61 -9.24
CA THR A 67 -6.32 -8.99 -10.58
C THR A 67 -4.80 -9.05 -10.67
N THR A 68 -4.28 -9.66 -11.73
CA THR A 68 -2.85 -9.64 -12.05
C THR A 68 -2.31 -8.22 -12.11
N ASN A 69 -3.01 -7.29 -12.76
CA ASN A 69 -2.54 -5.91 -12.85
C ASN A 69 -2.45 -5.26 -11.46
N ASP A 70 -3.46 -5.47 -10.61
CA ASP A 70 -3.46 -4.89 -9.28
C ASP A 70 -2.38 -5.51 -8.39
N ARG A 71 -2.12 -6.83 -8.51
CA ARG A 71 -1.01 -7.48 -7.82
C ARG A 71 0.33 -6.86 -8.20
N LYS A 72 0.54 -6.52 -9.48
CA LYS A 72 1.75 -5.83 -9.94
C LYS A 72 1.86 -4.43 -9.34
N GLU A 73 0.76 -3.70 -9.23
CA GLU A 73 0.73 -2.38 -8.60
C GLU A 73 1.02 -2.46 -7.10
N VAL A 74 0.33 -3.36 -6.37
CA VAL A 74 0.57 -3.62 -4.95
C VAL A 74 2.02 -4.06 -4.72
N CYS A 75 2.58 -4.92 -5.57
CA CYS A 75 3.99 -5.32 -5.52
C CYS A 75 4.91 -4.10 -5.58
N ARG A 76 4.73 -3.23 -6.58
CA ARG A 76 5.58 -2.04 -6.74
C ARG A 76 5.49 -1.13 -5.51
N CYS A 77 4.28 -0.99 -4.95
CA CYS A 77 4.09 -0.23 -3.71
C CYS A 77 4.80 -0.83 -2.51
N LEU A 78 4.68 -2.14 -2.29
CA LEU A 78 5.36 -2.81 -1.18
C LEU A 78 6.88 -2.69 -1.31
N VAL A 79 7.44 -2.84 -2.51
CA VAL A 79 8.87 -2.64 -2.78
C VAL A 79 9.29 -1.20 -2.49
N SER A 80 8.52 -0.20 -2.91
CA SER A 80 8.81 1.21 -2.59
C SER A 80 8.77 1.49 -1.08
N LEU A 81 7.81 0.90 -0.36
CA LEU A 81 7.69 1.06 1.09
C LEU A 81 8.82 0.39 1.86
N MET A 82 9.40 -0.69 1.35
CA MET A 82 10.59 -1.30 1.95
C MET A 82 11.76 -0.33 2.02
N ALA A 83 11.90 0.56 1.04
CA ALA A 83 12.91 1.64 1.08
C ALA A 83 12.59 2.69 2.15
N THR A 84 11.30 2.94 2.43
CA THR A 84 10.86 3.88 3.48
C THR A 84 11.11 3.33 4.88
N TYR A 85 10.82 2.05 5.13
CA TYR A 85 10.93 1.42 6.45
C TYR A 85 12.31 0.80 6.70
N ASN A 86 13.40 1.46 6.33
CA ASN A 86 14.77 0.97 6.57
C ASN A 86 15.18 1.16 8.04
N PRO A 87 15.80 0.18 8.72
CA PRO A 87 16.27 -1.13 8.24
C PRO A 87 15.23 -2.27 8.26
N ASN A 88 14.00 -1.99 8.67
CA ASN A 88 12.91 -2.95 8.83
C ASN A 88 12.16 -3.30 7.53
N ALA A 89 12.83 -3.31 6.37
CA ALA A 89 12.23 -3.73 5.11
C ALA A 89 11.61 -5.15 5.18
N SER A 90 12.21 -6.02 5.99
CA SER A 90 11.70 -7.37 6.26
C SER A 90 10.37 -7.38 7.04
N ALA A 91 10.04 -6.32 7.78
CA ALA A 91 8.74 -6.18 8.44
C ALA A 91 7.64 -5.93 7.39
N VAL A 92 7.89 -5.06 6.40
CA VAL A 92 6.96 -4.83 5.29
C VAL A 92 6.69 -6.14 4.52
N ALA A 93 7.74 -6.92 4.25
CA ALA A 93 7.63 -8.18 3.52
C ALA A 93 6.82 -9.25 4.28
N ARG A 94 7.03 -9.36 5.60
CA ARG A 94 6.40 -10.41 6.43
C ARG A 94 5.00 -10.06 6.90
N LEU A 95 4.66 -8.77 6.95
CA LEU A 95 3.41 -8.28 7.53
C LEU A 95 2.15 -8.94 6.94
N PRO A 96 1.96 -9.06 5.61
CA PRO A 96 0.80 -9.76 5.07
C PRO A 96 0.70 -11.21 5.55
N ALA A 97 1.82 -11.94 5.53
CA ALA A 97 1.87 -13.35 5.94
C ALA A 97 1.57 -13.53 7.44
N LEU A 98 2.08 -12.66 8.31
CA LEU A 98 1.77 -12.66 9.75
C LEU A 98 0.27 -12.46 10.02
N CYS A 99 -0.41 -11.73 9.15
CA CYS A 99 -1.85 -11.52 9.21
C CYS A 99 -2.68 -12.60 8.49
N GLY A 100 -2.05 -13.65 7.97
CA GLY A 100 -2.69 -14.74 7.23
C GLY A 100 -3.17 -14.33 5.83
N VAL A 101 -2.56 -13.29 5.24
CA VAL A 101 -2.90 -12.77 3.91
C VAL A 101 -1.93 -13.28 2.87
N TYR A 102 -2.46 -13.83 1.78
CA TYR A 102 -1.70 -14.32 0.64
C TYR A 102 -2.04 -13.54 -0.63
N LEU A 103 -1.11 -12.70 -1.09
CA LEU A 103 -1.29 -11.81 -2.24
C LEU A 103 -1.02 -12.47 -3.60
N GLY A 104 -0.73 -13.78 -3.65
CA GLY A 104 -0.31 -14.47 -4.89
C GLY A 104 1.16 -14.27 -5.27
N PHE A 105 1.91 -13.52 -4.46
CA PHE A 105 3.37 -13.34 -4.59
C PHE A 105 3.99 -13.10 -3.21
N SER A 106 5.31 -13.23 -3.12
CA SER A 106 6.07 -12.91 -1.90
C SER A 106 6.84 -11.61 -2.08
N ALA A 107 6.46 -10.56 -1.36
CA ALA A 107 7.12 -9.27 -1.45
C ALA A 107 8.59 -9.37 -0.97
N GLN A 108 9.53 -8.91 -1.79
CA GLN A 108 10.96 -8.88 -1.50
C GLN A 108 11.58 -7.61 -2.11
N PRO A 109 12.68 -7.04 -1.55
CA PRO A 109 13.24 -5.77 -2.00
C PRO A 109 13.64 -5.71 -3.49
N ASN A 110 13.96 -6.85 -4.09
CA ASN A 110 14.38 -6.96 -5.50
C ASN A 110 13.42 -7.80 -6.36
N LEU A 111 12.17 -7.96 -5.92
CA LEU A 111 11.18 -8.68 -6.71
C LEU A 111 10.87 -7.89 -8.00
N ASP A 112 11.02 -8.54 -9.15
CA ASP A 112 10.52 -7.98 -10.41
C ASP A 112 8.99 -8.07 -10.44
N CYS A 113 8.34 -6.95 -10.13
CA CYS A 113 6.88 -6.86 -10.10
C CYS A 113 6.22 -7.14 -11.45
N ASN A 114 6.94 -7.16 -12.58
CA ASN A 114 6.33 -7.53 -13.87
C ASN A 114 6.10 -9.04 -13.99
N SER A 115 6.85 -9.84 -13.23
CA SER A 115 6.75 -11.31 -13.16
C SER A 115 5.62 -11.82 -12.26
N VAL A 116 4.96 -10.92 -11.52
CA VAL A 116 3.83 -11.27 -10.65
C VAL A 116 2.65 -11.74 -11.50
N PRO A 117 2.09 -12.93 -11.22
CA PRO A 117 1.03 -13.56 -12.02
C PRO A 117 -0.32 -12.86 -11.86
#